data_AF-A0A850LY10-F1
#
_entry.id   AF-A0A850LY10-F1
#
_cell.length_a   1.000
_cell.length_b   1.000
_cell.length_c   1.000
_cell.angle_alpha   90.00
_cell.angle_beta   90.00
_cell.angle_gamma   90.00
#
_symmetry.space_group_name_H-M   'P 1'
#
loop_
_entity.id
_entity.type
_entity.pdbx_description
1 polymer ?
#
loop_
_entity_poly.entity_id
_entity_poly.type
_entity_poly.pdbx_seq_one_letter_code
_entity_poly.pdbx_strand_id
1 'polypeptide(L)'
;MNSIKKKFDIISKYNQTAKHYDKRYNSIQNLKFNSIFKKMKEFKTNIVLDLGCGTGLLFDLIKNNTNLLVGMDISKKMLNIALKREKNNNLHLVCADADFLPFRKNIFSTIFSITVLQNLPNPVFSINEVSRVCKNGGLTIFTILKKGLELKKFENMFKKTNLKEIFTWNMQETEDYATIRKKI
;
A
#
# COMPACT_ATOMS: atom_id res chain seq x y z
N MET A 1 5.37 17.44 -15.86
CA MET A 1 4.04 17.62 -15.23
C MET A 1 4.26 18.00 -13.77
N ASN A 2 3.70 19.11 -13.30
CA ASN A 2 3.87 19.56 -11.90
C ASN A 2 3.39 18.46 -10.94
N SER A 3 4.22 18.06 -9.95
CA SER A 3 3.93 16.99 -9.00
C SER A 3 2.63 17.24 -8.23
N ILE A 4 2.35 18.51 -7.89
CA ILE A 4 1.12 18.94 -7.22
C ILE A 4 -0.11 18.69 -8.10
N LYS A 5 -0.04 19.04 -9.39
CA LYS A 5 -1.13 18.81 -10.34
C LYS A 5 -1.47 17.32 -10.42
N LYS A 6 -0.45 16.46 -10.55
CA LYS A 6 -0.65 14.99 -10.58
C LYS A 6 -1.37 14.50 -9.33
N LYS A 7 -1.04 15.01 -8.14
CA LYS A 7 -1.71 14.65 -6.88
C LYS A 7 -3.19 15.05 -6.89
N PHE A 8 -3.51 16.28 -7.31
CA PHE A 8 -4.89 16.72 -7.45
C PHE A 8 -5.68 15.87 -8.46
N ASP A 9 -5.08 15.52 -9.60
CA ASP A 9 -5.71 14.66 -10.61
C ASP A 9 -6.04 13.28 -10.04
N ILE A 10 -5.11 12.70 -9.27
CA ILE A 10 -5.30 11.41 -8.58
C ILE A 10 -6.41 11.49 -7.53
N ILE A 11 -6.40 12.53 -6.68
CA ILE A 11 -7.45 12.76 -5.67
C ILE A 11 -8.81 12.88 -6.37
N SER A 12 -8.90 13.69 -7.42
CA SER A 12 -10.12 13.91 -8.18
C SER A 12 -10.65 12.61 -8.79
N LYS A 13 -9.78 11.85 -9.47
CA LYS A 13 -10.12 10.55 -10.07
C LYS A 13 -10.70 9.57 -9.06
N TYR A 14 -10.01 9.36 -7.92
CA TYR A 14 -10.48 8.41 -6.91
C TYR A 14 -11.72 8.92 -6.18
N ASN A 15 -11.82 10.23 -5.91
CA ASN A 15 -13.04 10.82 -5.38
C ASN A 15 -14.27 10.62 -6.29
N GLN A 16 -14.11 10.75 -7.60
CA GLN A 16 -15.21 10.55 -8.55
C GLN A 16 -15.63 9.09 -8.67
N THR A 17 -14.65 8.17 -8.62
CA THR A 17 -14.88 6.75 -8.90
C THR A 17 -15.11 5.87 -7.68
N ALA A 18 -14.92 6.41 -6.46
CA ALA A 18 -14.97 5.68 -5.20
C ALA A 18 -16.19 4.74 -5.05
N LYS A 19 -17.40 5.23 -5.36
CA LYS A 19 -18.65 4.45 -5.24
C LYS A 19 -18.69 3.18 -6.11
N HIS A 20 -17.89 3.13 -7.17
CA HIS A 20 -17.83 2.01 -8.11
C HIS A 20 -16.49 1.27 -8.05
N TYR A 21 -15.61 1.64 -7.12
CA TYR A 21 -14.28 1.06 -7.01
C TYR A 21 -14.37 -0.45 -6.76
N ASP A 22 -15.15 -0.87 -5.76
CA ASP A 22 -15.27 -2.29 -5.40
C ASP A 22 -15.89 -3.10 -6.55
N LYS A 23 -16.94 -2.60 -7.20
CA LYS A 23 -17.55 -3.26 -8.36
C LYS A 23 -16.53 -3.50 -9.49
N ARG A 24 -15.57 -2.59 -9.68
CA ARG A 24 -14.58 -2.66 -10.75
C ARG A 24 -13.34 -3.47 -10.37
N TYR A 25 -12.90 -3.36 -9.12
CA TYR A 25 -11.56 -3.76 -8.72
C TYR A 25 -11.52 -4.85 -7.65
N ASN A 26 -12.63 -5.23 -7.02
CA ASN A 26 -12.63 -6.22 -5.94
C ASN A 26 -12.00 -7.56 -6.37
N SER A 27 -12.44 -8.15 -7.49
CA SER A 27 -11.90 -9.42 -7.99
C SER A 27 -10.38 -9.36 -8.22
N ILE A 28 -9.90 -8.35 -8.96
CA ILE A 28 -8.47 -8.23 -9.25
C ILE A 28 -7.64 -7.91 -8.01
N GLN A 29 -8.17 -7.15 -7.04
CA GLN A 29 -7.48 -6.91 -5.78
C GLN A 29 -7.38 -8.18 -4.93
N ASN A 30 -8.43 -8.99 -4.88
CA ASN A 30 -8.37 -10.28 -4.17
C ASN A 30 -7.36 -11.25 -4.79
N LEU A 31 -7.24 -11.30 -6.11
CA LEU A 31 -6.17 -12.07 -6.77
C LEU A 31 -4.78 -11.59 -6.33
N LYS A 32 -4.60 -10.27 -6.20
CA LYS A 32 -3.33 -9.70 -5.69
C LYS A 32 -3.07 -10.11 -4.25
N PHE A 33 -4.07 -9.96 -3.39
CA PHE A 33 -3.97 -10.34 -1.98
C PHE A 33 -3.62 -11.82 -1.84
N ASN A 34 -4.33 -12.70 -2.55
CA ASN A 34 -4.06 -14.14 -2.54
C ASN A 34 -2.63 -14.46 -2.99
N SER A 35 -2.15 -13.84 -4.07
CA SER A 35 -0.77 -14.05 -4.54
C SER A 35 0.27 -13.57 -3.51
N ILE A 36 0.01 -12.42 -2.84
CA ILE A 36 0.86 -11.91 -1.75
C ILE A 36 0.86 -12.87 -0.57
N PHE A 37 -0.31 -13.27 -0.06
CA PHE A 37 -0.41 -14.16 1.10
C PHE A 37 0.10 -15.58 0.81
N LYS A 38 0.03 -16.05 -0.44
CA LYS A 38 0.66 -17.33 -0.84
C LYS A 38 2.19 -17.28 -0.74
N LYS A 39 2.80 -16.11 -0.99
CA LYS A 39 4.26 -15.90 -0.86
C LYS A 39 4.66 -15.53 0.56
N MET A 40 3.80 -14.82 1.28
CA MET A 40 4.01 -14.35 2.63
C MET A 40 3.38 -15.34 3.63
N LYS A 41 4.18 -16.29 4.14
CA LYS A 41 3.70 -17.29 5.11
C LYS A 41 3.07 -16.65 6.35
N GLU A 42 3.70 -15.60 6.88
CA GLU A 42 3.24 -14.83 8.03
C GLU A 42 3.68 -13.36 7.87
N PHE A 43 2.98 -12.44 8.54
CA PHE A 43 3.39 -11.05 8.68
C PHE A 43 3.34 -10.62 10.14
N LYS A 44 4.04 -9.54 10.48
CA LYS A 44 4.11 -9.06 11.86
C LYS A 44 2.86 -8.26 12.20
N THR A 45 2.13 -8.75 13.18
CA THR A 45 0.75 -8.36 13.50
C THR A 45 0.60 -7.19 14.47
N ASN A 46 1.70 -6.56 14.93
CA ASN A 46 1.61 -5.52 15.96
C ASN A 46 0.92 -4.24 15.44
N ILE A 47 1.67 -3.32 14.84
CA ILE A 47 1.07 -2.10 14.25
C ILE A 47 1.25 -2.19 12.74
N VAL A 48 0.14 -2.23 12.00
CA VAL A 48 0.13 -2.44 10.55
C VAL A 48 -0.40 -1.22 9.84
N LEU A 49 0.25 -0.84 8.74
CA LEU A 49 -0.21 0.22 7.84
C LEU A 49 -0.66 -0.40 6.52
N ASP A 50 -1.88 -0.09 6.10
CA ASP A 50 -2.33 -0.23 4.72
C ASP A 50 -2.24 1.14 4.03
N LEU A 51 -1.13 1.36 3.32
CA LEU A 51 -0.83 2.59 2.59
C LEU A 51 -1.56 2.56 1.24
N GLY A 52 -2.42 3.56 1.01
CA GLY A 52 -3.35 3.59 -0.12
C GLY A 52 -4.49 2.58 0.05
N CYS A 53 -5.08 2.51 1.24
CA CYS A 53 -6.07 1.49 1.60
C CYS A 53 -7.37 1.54 0.79
N GLY A 54 -7.63 2.64 0.05
CA GLY A 54 -8.82 2.80 -0.76
C GLY A 54 -10.10 2.61 0.06
N THR A 55 -10.97 1.71 -0.40
CA THR A 55 -12.24 1.35 0.24
C THR A 55 -12.09 0.30 1.36
N GLY A 56 -10.86 -0.08 1.71
CA GLY A 56 -10.58 -0.99 2.82
C GLY A 56 -10.72 -2.48 2.47
N LEU A 57 -10.59 -2.87 1.19
CA LEU A 57 -10.72 -4.28 0.77
C LEU A 57 -9.74 -5.22 1.51
N LEU A 58 -8.52 -4.75 1.81
CA LEU A 58 -7.53 -5.56 2.52
C LEU A 58 -7.90 -5.79 3.99
N PHE A 59 -8.71 -4.90 4.59
CA PHE A 59 -9.03 -4.98 6.03
C PHE A 59 -9.72 -6.29 6.38
N ASP A 60 -10.57 -6.80 5.49
CA ASP A 60 -11.31 -8.05 5.67
C ASP A 60 -10.37 -9.26 5.87
N LEU A 61 -9.13 -9.18 5.37
CA LEU A 61 -8.14 -10.26 5.45
C LEU A 61 -7.19 -10.12 6.65
N ILE A 62 -6.86 -8.90 7.06
CA ILE A 62 -5.78 -8.69 8.04
C ILE A 62 -6.25 -8.18 9.41
N LYS A 63 -7.41 -7.54 9.51
CA LYS A 63 -7.82 -6.80 10.74
C LYS A 63 -7.81 -7.67 12.00
N ASN A 64 -8.30 -8.91 11.91
CA ASN A 64 -8.41 -9.83 13.04
C ASN A 64 -7.06 -10.40 13.48
N ASN A 65 -6.04 -10.27 12.62
CA ASN A 65 -4.68 -10.69 12.88
C ASN A 65 -3.79 -9.48 13.14
N THR A 66 -4.34 -8.35 13.64
CA THR A 66 -3.55 -7.16 13.96
C THR A 66 -3.94 -6.55 15.31
N ASN A 67 -2.96 -6.09 16.09
CA ASN A 67 -3.25 -5.35 17.34
C ASN A 67 -3.77 -3.95 17.03
N LEU A 68 -3.19 -3.31 16.01
CA LEU A 68 -3.60 -1.99 15.52
C LEU A 68 -3.43 -1.94 14.00
N LEU A 69 -4.50 -1.62 13.28
CA LEU A 69 -4.50 -1.40 11.84
C LEU A 69 -4.73 0.08 11.54
N VAL A 70 -3.85 0.65 10.73
CA VAL A 70 -4.00 2.00 10.19
C VAL A 70 -4.22 1.90 8.70
N GLY A 71 -5.37 2.36 8.22
CA GLY A 71 -5.62 2.58 6.79
C GLY A 71 -5.31 4.02 6.43
N MET A 72 -4.51 4.26 5.39
CA MET A 72 -4.21 5.61 4.92
C MET A 72 -4.52 5.74 3.44
N ASP A 73 -5.21 6.80 3.04
CA ASP A 73 -5.42 7.12 1.63
C ASP A 73 -5.48 8.63 1.43
N ILE A 74 -5.10 9.11 0.24
CA ILE A 74 -5.15 10.53 -0.09
C ILE A 74 -6.60 10.99 -0.41
N SER A 75 -7.49 10.04 -0.74
CA SER A 75 -8.89 10.29 -1.07
C SER A 75 -9.80 10.15 0.15
N LYS A 76 -10.32 11.28 0.63
CA LYS A 76 -11.36 11.29 1.68
C LYS A 76 -12.60 10.47 1.33
N LYS A 77 -13.01 10.43 0.05
CA LYS A 77 -14.19 9.64 -0.36
C LYS A 77 -13.93 8.13 -0.31
N MET A 78 -12.71 7.68 -0.60
CA MET A 78 -12.31 6.29 -0.40
C MET A 78 -12.37 5.91 1.08
N LEU A 79 -11.79 6.74 1.94
CA LEU A 79 -11.81 6.53 3.39
C LEU A 79 -13.23 6.53 3.98
N ASN A 80 -14.14 7.36 3.46
CA ASN A 80 -15.54 7.33 3.87
C ASN A 80 -16.24 5.99 3.58
N ILE A 81 -15.82 5.28 2.52
CA ILE A 81 -16.33 3.94 2.22
C ILE A 81 -15.64 2.93 3.14
N ALA A 82 -14.33 3.03 3.33
CA ALA A 82 -13.57 2.17 4.23
C ALA A 82 -14.11 2.22 5.67
N LEU A 83 -14.47 3.41 6.16
CA LEU A 83 -15.08 3.62 7.48
C LEU A 83 -16.45 2.95 7.63
N LYS A 84 -17.21 2.81 6.52
CA LYS A 84 -18.50 2.14 6.52
C LYS A 84 -18.37 0.62 6.39
N ARG A 85 -17.31 0.15 5.72
CA ARG A 85 -17.00 -1.27 5.57
C ARG A 85 -16.70 -1.90 6.92
N GLU A 86 -15.90 -1.22 7.74
CA GLU A 86 -15.48 -1.77 9.02
C GLU A 86 -15.52 -0.74 10.14
N LYS A 87 -16.16 -1.14 11.24
CA LYS A 87 -16.09 -0.43 12.52
C LYS A 87 -15.46 -1.36 13.55
N ASN A 88 -14.14 -1.27 13.66
CA ASN A 88 -13.36 -2.00 14.65
C ASN A 88 -12.60 -0.97 15.49
N ASN A 89 -12.60 -1.15 16.82
CA ASN A 89 -11.91 -0.24 17.74
C ASN A 89 -10.40 -0.16 17.49
N ASN A 90 -9.82 -1.18 16.85
CA ASN A 90 -8.40 -1.25 16.52
C ASN A 90 -8.08 -0.83 15.08
N LEU A 91 -9.05 -0.26 14.34
CA LEU A 91 -8.86 0.29 12.99
C LEU A 91 -8.96 1.81 13.01
N HIS A 92 -7.90 2.49 12.56
CA HIS A 92 -7.89 3.94 12.40
C HIS A 92 -7.63 4.33 10.94
N LEU A 93 -8.32 5.38 10.49
CA LEU A 93 -8.19 5.90 9.13
C LEU A 93 -7.53 7.27 9.12
N VAL A 94 -6.59 7.46 8.20
CA VAL A 94 -5.81 8.71 8.06
C VAL A 94 -5.89 9.21 6.62
N CYS A 95 -6.33 10.46 6.44
CA CYS A 95 -6.30 11.12 5.13
C CYS A 95 -4.98 11.88 4.99
N ALA A 96 -4.03 11.35 4.22
CA ALA A 96 -2.72 11.97 4.06
C ALA A 96 -2.03 11.58 2.75
N ASP A 97 -0.96 12.29 2.43
CA ASP A 97 -0.12 12.06 1.26
C ASP A 97 0.97 11.02 1.58
N ALA A 98 1.15 10.04 0.70
CA ALA A 98 2.17 9.00 0.85
C ALA A 98 3.61 9.56 0.77
N ASP A 99 3.78 10.73 0.17
CA ASP A 99 5.06 11.44 0.14
C ASP A 99 5.42 12.06 1.50
N PHE A 100 4.46 12.24 2.42
CA PHE A 100 4.68 12.88 3.72
C PHE A 100 3.89 12.15 4.81
N LEU A 101 4.42 11.01 5.24
CA LEU A 101 3.69 10.15 6.17
C LEU A 101 3.62 10.79 7.56
N PRO A 102 2.41 11.07 8.11
CA PRO A 102 2.23 11.78 9.38
C PRO A 102 2.44 10.85 10.59
N PHE A 103 3.43 9.98 10.52
CA PHE A 103 3.74 8.97 11.53
C PHE A 103 5.17 9.11 12.02
N ARG A 104 5.39 8.70 13.27
CA ARG A 104 6.73 8.62 13.86
C ARG A 104 7.57 7.59 13.10
N LYS A 105 8.90 7.76 13.13
CA LYS A 105 9.82 6.74 12.59
C LYS A 105 9.69 5.43 13.37
N ASN A 106 9.95 4.29 12.73
CA ASN A 106 10.04 2.97 13.38
C ASN A 106 8.80 2.56 14.21
N ILE A 107 7.59 2.70 13.67
CA ILE A 107 6.34 2.37 14.36
C ILE A 107 5.64 1.12 13.79
N PHE A 108 5.63 0.96 12.47
CA PHE A 108 4.88 -0.13 11.83
C PHE A 108 5.70 -1.40 11.73
N SER A 109 5.15 -2.53 12.17
CA SER A 109 5.77 -3.84 12.04
C SER A 109 5.59 -4.44 10.65
N THR A 110 4.49 -4.11 9.98
CA THR A 110 4.22 -4.46 8.58
C THR A 110 3.54 -3.29 7.87
N ILE A 111 3.92 -3.04 6.62
CA ILE A 111 3.30 -2.02 5.76
C ILE A 111 2.92 -2.66 4.42
N PHE A 112 1.66 -2.56 4.04
CA PHE A 112 1.16 -2.90 2.71
C PHE A 112 1.03 -1.63 1.88
N SER A 113 1.40 -1.70 0.61
CA SER A 113 1.24 -0.63 -0.38
C SER A 113 0.91 -1.25 -1.73
N ILE A 114 -0.37 -1.62 -1.91
CA ILE A 114 -0.83 -2.45 -3.03
C ILE A 114 -1.44 -1.56 -4.11
N THR A 115 -0.84 -1.56 -5.30
CA THR A 115 -1.29 -0.76 -6.46
C THR A 115 -1.35 0.74 -6.15
N VAL A 116 -0.32 1.27 -5.46
CA VAL A 116 -0.20 2.69 -5.13
C VAL A 116 0.90 3.38 -5.92
N LEU A 117 2.06 2.72 -6.05
CA LEU A 117 3.30 3.35 -6.53
C LEU A 117 3.17 4.00 -7.91
N GLN A 118 2.37 3.43 -8.81
CA GLN A 118 2.17 3.99 -10.16
C GLN A 118 1.45 5.35 -10.15
N ASN A 119 0.71 5.67 -9.08
CA ASN A 119 0.01 6.93 -8.93
C ASN A 119 0.91 8.03 -8.38
N LEU A 120 2.05 7.69 -7.78
CA LEU A 120 2.93 8.63 -7.11
C LEU A 120 3.74 9.42 -8.14
N PRO A 121 3.96 10.74 -7.95
CA PRO A 121 4.86 11.51 -8.80
C PRO A 121 6.30 11.04 -8.67
N ASN A 122 6.73 10.69 -7.45
CA ASN A 122 8.06 10.19 -7.15
C ASN A 122 7.98 8.98 -6.20
N PRO A 123 7.80 7.75 -6.74
CA PRO A 123 7.63 6.56 -5.91
C PRO A 123 8.85 6.27 -5.01
N VAL A 124 10.07 6.62 -5.44
CA VAL A 124 11.29 6.40 -4.64
C VAL A 124 11.27 7.26 -3.37
N PHE A 125 10.75 8.49 -3.46
CA PHE A 125 10.60 9.37 -2.30
C PHE A 125 9.61 8.77 -1.29
N SER A 126 8.43 8.34 -1.76
CA SER A 126 7.43 7.72 -0.89
C SER A 126 7.91 6.38 -0.31
N ILE A 127 8.68 5.58 -1.06
CA ILE A 127 9.32 4.36 -0.53
C ILE A 127 10.29 4.69 0.61
N ASN A 128 11.03 5.79 0.54
CA ASN A 128 11.90 6.23 1.63
C ASN A 128 11.10 6.65 2.87
N GLU A 129 9.95 7.32 2.70
CA GLU A 129 9.04 7.60 3.81
C GLU A 129 8.48 6.31 4.44
N VAL A 130 8.10 5.33 3.62
CA VAL A 130 7.69 4.01 4.10
C VAL A 130 8.82 3.34 4.87
N SER A 131 10.05 3.41 4.37
CA SER A 131 11.24 2.92 5.07
C SER A 131 11.42 3.63 6.41
N ARG A 132 11.24 4.95 6.49
CA ARG A 132 11.36 5.74 7.74
C ARG A 132 10.38 5.26 8.81
N VAL A 133 9.10 5.06 8.48
CA VAL A 133 8.05 4.70 9.45
C VAL A 133 8.00 3.19 9.76
N CYS A 134 8.55 2.34 8.89
CA CYS A 134 8.71 0.92 9.15
C CYS A 134 9.71 0.67 10.29
N LYS A 135 9.40 -0.25 11.20
CA LYS A 135 10.32 -0.71 12.27
C LYS A 135 11.51 -1.44 11.70
N ASN A 136 12.65 -1.38 12.38
CA ASN A 136 13.79 -2.24 12.05
C ASN A 136 13.37 -3.71 12.13
N GLY A 137 13.72 -4.49 11.10
CA GLY A 137 13.25 -5.85 10.92
C GLY A 137 11.75 -5.99 10.62
N GLY A 138 11.02 -4.89 10.40
CA GLY A 138 9.64 -4.87 9.92
C GLY A 138 9.56 -5.21 8.44
N LEU A 139 8.37 -5.59 7.99
CA LEU A 139 8.11 -6.01 6.61
C LEU A 139 7.40 -4.91 5.82
N THR A 140 7.73 -4.78 4.54
CA THR A 140 7.04 -3.90 3.61
C THR A 140 6.66 -4.69 2.36
N ILE A 141 5.42 -4.58 1.92
CA ILE A 141 4.88 -5.25 0.76
C ILE A 141 4.44 -4.18 -0.23
N PHE A 142 4.97 -4.22 -1.45
CA PHE A 142 4.61 -3.29 -2.50
C PHE A 142 4.11 -4.05 -3.74
N THR A 143 3.13 -3.47 -4.43
CA THR A 143 2.85 -3.83 -5.82
C THR A 143 2.84 -2.61 -6.72
N ILE A 144 3.12 -2.83 -8.01
CA ILE A 144 3.06 -1.80 -9.05
C ILE A 144 2.57 -2.41 -10.36
N LEU A 145 1.75 -1.67 -11.11
CA LEU A 145 1.30 -2.09 -12.44
C LEU A 145 2.47 -2.18 -13.42
N LYS A 146 2.50 -3.23 -14.24
CA LYS A 146 3.54 -3.56 -15.24
C LYS A 146 3.56 -2.61 -16.45
N LYS A 147 2.60 -1.69 -16.61
CA LYS A 147 2.36 -0.86 -17.82
C LYS A 147 3.63 -0.27 -18.46
N GLY A 148 4.31 -1.04 -19.32
CA GLY A 148 5.60 -0.68 -19.92
C GLY A 148 6.78 -0.59 -18.94
N LEU A 149 6.61 -1.03 -17.68
CA LEU A 149 7.64 -1.06 -16.67
C LEU A 149 8.36 -2.40 -16.72
N GLU A 150 9.68 -2.38 -16.82
CA GLU A 150 10.51 -3.58 -16.66
C GLU A 150 10.68 -3.91 -15.18
N LEU A 151 10.74 -5.20 -14.84
CA LEU A 151 10.98 -5.67 -13.48
C LEU A 151 12.23 -5.05 -12.84
N LYS A 152 13.33 -4.96 -13.60
CA LYS A 152 14.59 -4.35 -13.13
C LYS A 152 14.41 -2.88 -12.74
N LYS A 153 13.54 -2.13 -13.42
CA LYS A 153 13.23 -0.74 -13.05
C LYS A 153 12.46 -0.68 -11.74
N PHE A 154 11.54 -1.62 -11.49
CA PHE A 154 10.85 -1.75 -10.21
C PHE A 154 11.83 -2.08 -9.07
N GLU A 155 12.70 -3.07 -9.25
CA GLU A 155 13.74 -3.41 -8.27
C GLU A 155 14.68 -2.24 -7.97
N ASN A 156 15.07 -1.48 -9.01
CA ASN A 156 15.94 -0.32 -8.87
C ASN A 156 15.35 0.78 -7.98
N MET A 157 14.02 0.86 -7.82
CA MET A 157 13.38 1.86 -6.94
C MET A 157 13.82 1.72 -5.47
N PHE A 158 14.26 0.53 -5.07
CA PHE A 158 14.60 0.22 -3.69
C PHE A 158 16.10 0.28 -3.38
N LYS A 159 16.97 0.45 -4.39
CA LYS A 159 18.43 0.36 -4.24
C LYS A 159 19.03 1.34 -3.24
N LYS A 160 18.42 2.52 -3.06
CA LYS A 160 18.88 3.58 -2.15
C LYS A 160 18.05 3.66 -0.86
N THR A 161 17.39 2.57 -0.50
CA THR A 161 16.47 2.50 0.65
C THR A 161 17.00 1.47 1.64
N ASN A 162 16.60 1.57 2.91
CA ASN A 162 16.96 0.56 3.93
C ASN A 162 16.04 -0.68 3.87
N LEU A 163 15.45 -0.99 2.71
CA LEU A 163 14.52 -2.09 2.52
C LEU A 163 15.20 -3.21 1.71
N LYS A 164 15.76 -4.18 2.44
CA LYS A 164 16.39 -5.36 1.85
C LYS A 164 15.34 -6.27 1.25
N GLU A 165 15.58 -6.73 0.03
CA GLU A 165 14.71 -7.69 -0.63
C GLU A 165 14.65 -9.02 0.13
N ILE A 166 13.44 -9.54 0.30
CA ILE A 166 13.20 -10.95 0.65
C ILE A 166 12.79 -11.70 -0.60
N PHE A 167 11.84 -11.16 -1.35
CA PHE A 167 11.29 -11.80 -2.52
C PHE A 167 10.68 -10.76 -3.47
N THR A 168 10.93 -10.88 -4.77
CA THR A 168 10.32 -10.05 -5.81
C THR A 168 9.82 -10.97 -6.93
N TRP A 169 8.62 -10.72 -7.45
CA TRP A 169 8.05 -11.58 -8.49
C TRP A 169 7.08 -10.87 -9.42
N ASN A 170 6.88 -11.52 -10.57
CA ASN A 170 5.83 -11.23 -11.52
C ASN A 170 4.55 -11.98 -11.13
N MET A 171 3.49 -11.25 -10.81
CA MET A 171 2.20 -11.86 -10.49
C MET A 171 1.49 -12.21 -11.80
N GLN A 172 1.53 -13.47 -12.21
CA GLN A 172 1.03 -13.90 -13.53
C GLN A 172 -0.47 -13.65 -13.72
N GLU A 173 -1.26 -13.87 -12.67
CA GLU A 173 -2.73 -13.71 -12.67
C GLU A 173 -3.18 -12.23 -12.65
N THR A 174 -2.24 -11.28 -12.55
CA THR A 174 -2.55 -9.86 -12.46
C THR A 174 -1.58 -9.04 -13.33
N GLU A 175 -1.84 -7.75 -13.49
CA GLU A 175 -0.92 -6.85 -14.21
C GLU A 175 0.14 -6.23 -13.28
N ASP A 176 0.48 -6.86 -12.16
CA ASP A 176 1.38 -6.28 -11.15
C ASP A 176 2.72 -7.04 -11.02
N TYR A 177 3.77 -6.29 -10.73
CA TYR A 177 4.91 -6.83 -9.99
C TYR A 177 4.66 -6.66 -8.50
N ALA A 178 5.22 -7.57 -7.69
CA ALA A 178 5.19 -7.47 -6.25
C ALA A 178 6.56 -7.72 -5.63
N THR A 179 6.79 -7.14 -4.46
CA THR A 179 7.99 -7.37 -3.66
C THR A 179 7.66 -7.37 -2.17
N ILE A 180 8.28 -8.29 -1.43
CA ILE A 180 8.32 -8.31 0.02
C ILE A 180 9.75 -7.94 0.41
N ARG A 181 9.87 -6.93 1.28
CA ARG A 181 11.15 -6.42 1.76
C ARG A 181 11.15 -6.32 3.27
N LYS A 182 12.33 -6.45 3.86
CA LYS A 182 12.58 -6.28 5.30
C LYS A 182 13.40 -5.02 5.51
N LYS A 183 13.00 -4.19 6.45
CA LYS A 183 13.83 -3.06 6.86
C LYS A 183 15.07 -3.57 7.61
N ILE A 184 16.25 -3.12 7.17
CA ILE A 184 17.55 -3.38 7.83
C ILE A 184 18.03 -2.13 8.57
#